data_AF-A0A1Z3UAZ4-F1
#
_entry.id   AF-A0A1Z3UAZ4-F1
#
_cell.length_a   1.000
_cell.length_b   1.000
_cell.length_c   1.000
_cell.angle_alpha   90.00
_cell.angle_beta   90.00
_cell.angle_gamma   90.00
#
_symmetry.space_group_name_H-M   'P 1'
#
loop_
_entity.id
_entity.type
_entity.pdbx_description
1 polymer ?
#
loop_
_entity_poly.entity_id
_entity_poly.type
_entity_poly.pdbx_seq_one_letter_code
_entity_poly.pdbx_strand_id
1 'polypeptide(L)'
;MRYRIDEEAQLLHLDLNSGVSAETALGEALAIIKVRPDLWSWDWIVEAETTPWDASFEQIARLAGALDTPPQTEVLTMLVSQDASLHLWARVMDFQFLRRRHVVVRSIEEARAQIHRHRKQPR
;
A
#
# COMPACT_ATOMS: atom_id res chain seq x y z
N MET A 1 -9.41 -6.83 8.30
CA MET A 1 -8.17 -7.05 7.53
C MET A 1 -7.10 -7.61 8.46
N ARG A 2 -6.05 -8.25 7.94
CA ARG A 2 -4.89 -8.65 8.75
C ARG A 2 -3.68 -7.79 8.41
N TYR A 3 -2.79 -7.55 9.37
CA TYR A 3 -1.55 -6.83 9.11
C TYR A 3 -0.37 -7.37 9.90
N ARG A 4 0.83 -7.13 9.40
CA ARG A 4 2.09 -7.39 10.07
C ARG A 4 3.06 -6.24 9.84
N ILE A 5 3.73 -5.80 10.89
CA ILE A 5 4.78 -4.79 10.83
C ILE A 5 6.13 -5.52 10.97
N ASP A 6 7.03 -5.26 10.04
CA ASP A 6 8.40 -5.76 10.04
C ASP A 6 9.33 -4.55 10.21
N GLU A 7 9.73 -4.32 11.47
CA GLU A 7 10.52 -3.15 11.87
C GLU A 7 11.92 -3.15 11.27
N GLU A 8 12.56 -4.32 11.22
CA GLU A 8 13.91 -4.49 10.65
C GLU A 8 13.90 -4.16 9.16
N ALA A 9 12.90 -4.67 8.43
CA ALA A 9 12.74 -4.37 7.02
C ALA A 9 12.06 -3.02 6.75
N GLN A 10 11.63 -2.26 7.77
CA GLN A 10 10.76 -1.08 7.61
C GLN A 10 9.65 -1.34 6.58
N LEU A 11 8.83 -2.37 6.85
CA LEU A 11 7.82 -2.86 5.93
C LEU A 11 6.48 -3.08 6.64
N LEU A 12 5.41 -2.52 6.06
CA LEU A 12 4.04 -2.83 6.46
C LEU A 12 3.44 -3.85 5.49
N HIS A 13 2.93 -4.96 6.03
CA HIS A 13 2.20 -5.95 5.26
C HIS A 13 0.72 -5.90 5.61
N LEU A 14 -0.15 -5.74 4.60
CA LEU A 14 -1.60 -5.72 4.71
C LEU A 14 -2.17 -6.87 3.88
N ASP A 15 -3.06 -7.66 4.48
CA ASP A 15 -3.80 -8.72 3.81
C ASP A 15 -5.29 -8.35 3.78
N LEU A 16 -5.77 -8.04 2.57
CA LEU A 16 -7.14 -7.65 2.29
C LEU A 16 -8.02 -8.84 1.87
N ASN A 17 -7.46 -10.04 1.71
CA ASN A 17 -8.19 -11.23 1.24
C ASN A 17 -9.14 -11.82 2.29
N SER A 18 -9.16 -11.24 3.50
CA SER A 18 -10.07 -11.61 4.59
C SER A 18 -11.58 -11.36 4.31
N GLY A 19 -11.95 -10.83 3.15
CA GLY A 19 -13.35 -10.57 2.78
C GLY A 19 -13.96 -9.33 3.42
N VAL A 20 -13.12 -8.39 3.87
CA VAL A 20 -13.58 -7.10 4.42
C VAL A 20 -13.97 -6.12 3.30
N SER A 21 -14.95 -5.25 3.59
CA SER A 21 -15.31 -4.17 2.67
C SER A 21 -14.21 -3.12 2.57
N ALA A 22 -14.19 -2.35 1.47
CA ALA A 22 -13.22 -1.28 1.25
C ALA A 22 -13.27 -0.21 2.35
N GLU A 23 -14.47 0.15 2.83
CA GLU A 23 -14.61 1.13 3.94
C GLU A 23 -14.05 0.59 5.26
N THR A 24 -14.24 -0.71 5.54
CA THR A 24 -13.70 -1.34 6.75
C THR A 24 -12.18 -1.39 6.67
N ALA A 25 -11.62 -1.81 5.52
CA ALA A 25 -10.18 -1.82 5.28
C ALA A 25 -9.58 -0.42 5.42
N LEU A 26 -10.25 0.61 4.88
CA LEU A 26 -9.85 2.02 5.03
C LEU A 26 -9.83 2.43 6.51
N GLY A 27 -10.91 2.16 7.25
CA GLY A 27 -11.00 2.50 8.67
C GLY A 27 -9.91 1.84 9.51
N GLU A 28 -9.64 0.55 9.28
CA GLU A 28 -8.56 -0.18 9.94
C GLU A 28 -7.17 0.38 9.56
N ALA A 29 -6.92 0.67 8.29
CA ALA A 29 -5.65 1.25 7.83
C ALA A 29 -5.39 2.63 8.45
N LEU A 30 -6.42 3.50 8.47
CA LEU A 30 -6.35 4.80 9.11
C LEU A 30 -6.08 4.70 10.61
N ALA A 31 -6.71 3.73 11.29
CA ALA A 31 -6.46 3.50 12.71
C ALA A 31 -5.00 3.08 12.98
N ILE A 32 -4.42 2.22 12.13
CA ILE A 32 -3.01 1.81 12.23
C ILE A 32 -2.09 3.02 12.04
N ILE A 33 -2.29 3.80 10.97
CA ILE A 33 -1.45 4.96 10.65
C ILE A 33 -1.55 6.03 11.73
N LYS A 34 -2.74 6.24 12.30
CA LYS A 34 -2.92 7.21 13.40
C LYS A 34 -2.10 6.84 14.63
N VAL A 35 -1.95 5.56 14.94
CA VAL A 35 -1.15 5.07 16.07
C VAL A 35 0.35 5.03 15.73
N ARG A 36 0.69 4.75 14.46
CA ARG A 36 2.05 4.62 13.95
C ARG A 36 2.25 5.42 12.66
N PRO A 37 2.36 6.76 12.75
CA PRO A 37 2.44 7.62 11.57
C PRO A 37 3.73 7.42 10.76
N ASP A 38 4.79 6.89 11.40
CA ASP A 38 6.05 6.53 10.77
C ASP A 38 5.90 5.45 9.68
N LEU A 39 4.92 4.54 9.80
CA LEU A 39 4.63 3.51 8.80
C LEU A 39 4.31 4.08 7.44
N TRP A 40 3.86 5.33 7.38
CA TRP A 40 3.62 5.96 6.10
C TRP A 40 4.90 6.20 5.29
N SER A 41 6.04 6.37 5.97
CA SER A 41 7.35 6.53 5.32
C SER A 41 8.00 5.19 4.99
N TRP A 42 7.28 4.08 5.13
CA TRP A 42 7.78 2.73 4.90
C TRP A 42 7.24 2.14 3.59
N ASP A 43 7.91 1.11 3.09
CA ASP A 43 7.40 0.33 1.98
C ASP A 43 6.24 -0.56 2.44
N TRP A 44 5.24 -0.73 1.59
CA TRP A 44 4.05 -1.51 1.89
C TRP A 44 3.95 -2.71 0.94
N ILE A 45 3.48 -3.83 1.45
CA ILE A 45 2.96 -4.95 0.66
C ILE A 45 1.47 -5.05 0.99
N VAL A 46 0.62 -5.09 -0.03
CA VAL A 46 -0.82 -5.20 0.11
C VAL A 46 -1.27 -6.38 -0.73
N GLU A 47 -1.73 -7.45 -0.09
CA GLU A 47 -2.31 -8.60 -0.77
C GLU A 47 -3.79 -8.34 -1.05
N ALA A 48 -4.16 -8.42 -2.32
CA ALA A 48 -5.54 -8.27 -2.79
C ALA A 48 -5.74 -9.15 -4.03
N GLU A 49 -6.34 -10.33 -3.86
CA GLU A 49 -6.60 -11.29 -4.94
C GLU A 49 -7.43 -10.67 -6.07
N THR A 50 -8.38 -9.82 -5.70
CA THR A 50 -9.21 -9.04 -6.62
C THR A 50 -9.31 -7.59 -6.16
N THR A 51 -9.51 -6.68 -7.10
CA THR A 51 -9.92 -5.32 -6.77
C THR A 51 -11.25 -5.37 -6.03
N PRO A 52 -11.37 -4.80 -4.81
CA PRO A 52 -12.64 -4.72 -4.13
C PRO A 52 -13.64 -3.97 -5.02
N TRP A 53 -14.78 -4.60 -5.31
CA TRP A 53 -15.82 -4.01 -6.17
C TRP A 53 -16.46 -2.75 -5.56
N ASP A 54 -16.30 -2.57 -4.25
CA ASP A 54 -16.81 -1.47 -3.46
C ASP A 54 -15.77 -0.39 -3.15
N ALA A 55 -14.52 -0.53 -3.66
CA ALA A 55 -13.50 0.49 -3.50
C ALA A 55 -13.79 1.72 -4.38
N SER A 56 -13.82 2.89 -3.76
CA SER A 56 -14.04 4.16 -4.45
C SER A 56 -12.79 5.04 -4.50
N PHE A 57 -12.73 5.92 -5.50
CA PHE A 57 -11.68 6.93 -5.60
C PHE A 57 -11.61 7.83 -4.36
N GLU A 58 -12.76 8.16 -3.76
CA GLU A 58 -12.87 9.00 -2.57
C GLU A 58 -12.29 8.31 -1.32
N GLN A 59 -12.50 7.01 -1.17
CA GLN A 59 -11.92 6.23 -0.08
C GLN A 59 -10.39 6.22 -0.16
N ILE A 60 -9.85 6.04 -1.37
CA ILE A 60 -8.40 6.10 -1.60
C ILE A 60 -7.87 7.52 -1.35
N ALA A 61 -8.60 8.55 -1.77
CA ALA A 61 -8.25 9.94 -1.50
C ALA A 61 -8.22 10.23 0.01
N ARG A 62 -9.16 9.69 0.79
CA ARG A 62 -9.18 9.80 2.26
C ARG A 62 -7.96 9.14 2.89
N LEU A 63 -7.52 7.98 2.39
CA LEU A 63 -6.29 7.34 2.87
C LEU A 63 -5.07 8.20 2.57
N ALA A 64 -4.95 8.69 1.33
CA ALA A 64 -3.85 9.54 0.91
C ALA A 64 -3.81 10.87 1.69
N GLY A 65 -4.98 11.44 1.98
CA GLY A 65 -5.14 12.68 2.73
C GLY A 65 -5.00 12.53 4.26
N ALA A 66 -4.89 11.30 4.78
CA ALA A 66 -4.59 11.08 6.20
C ALA A 66 -3.15 11.46 6.58
N LEU A 67 -2.35 11.81 5.58
CA LEU A 67 -1.03 12.36 5.74
C LEU A 67 -1.04 13.87 5.98
N ASP A 68 -0.44 14.28 7.09
CA ASP A 68 -0.01 15.67 7.26
C ASP A 68 1.33 15.96 6.56
N THR A 69 2.15 14.93 6.27
CA THR A 69 3.48 15.13 5.65
C THR A 69 3.87 13.96 4.75
N PRO A 70 4.18 14.21 3.46
CA PRO A 70 4.62 13.15 2.56
C PRO A 70 6.00 12.60 2.95
N PRO A 71 6.34 11.35 2.59
CA PRO A 71 7.65 10.76 2.84
C PRO A 71 8.80 11.63 2.33
N GLN A 72 9.92 11.68 3.06
CA GLN A 72 11.10 12.45 2.63
C GLN A 72 11.73 11.90 1.34
N THR A 73 11.49 10.63 1.04
CA THR A 73 12.03 9.91 -0.10
C THR A 73 10.97 9.04 -0.73
N GLU A 74 11.13 8.65 -2.00
CA GLU A 74 10.19 7.71 -2.63
C GLU A 74 10.09 6.40 -1.83
N VAL A 75 8.86 5.97 -1.58
CA VAL A 75 8.50 4.68 -0.98
C VAL A 75 7.57 3.92 -1.92
N LEU A 76 7.50 2.61 -1.75
CA LEU A 76 6.74 1.74 -2.63
C LEU A 76 5.54 1.12 -1.92
N THR A 77 4.47 0.94 -2.67
CA THR A 77 3.37 0.02 -2.33
C THR A 77 3.32 -1.08 -3.37
N MET A 78 3.62 -2.30 -2.95
CA MET A 78 3.49 -3.50 -3.78
C MET A 78 2.08 -4.08 -3.60
N LEU A 79 1.29 -4.04 -4.66
CA LEU A 79 -0.04 -4.65 -4.73
C LEU A 79 0.12 -6.08 -5.26
N VAL A 80 -0.03 -7.08 -4.41
CA VAL A 80 0.10 -8.49 -4.79
C VAL A 80 -1.26 -8.97 -5.29
N SER A 81 -1.37 -9.19 -6.60
CA SER A 81 -2.63 -9.56 -7.24
C SER A 81 -2.44 -10.29 -8.57
N GLN A 82 -3.43 -11.08 -8.97
CA GLN A 82 -3.55 -11.61 -10.34
C GLN A 82 -4.53 -10.77 -11.18
N ASP A 83 -5.23 -9.82 -10.57
CA ASP A 83 -6.22 -8.97 -11.23
C ASP A 83 -5.53 -7.87 -12.05
N ALA A 84 -5.66 -7.98 -13.38
CA ALA A 84 -5.09 -7.01 -14.30
C ALA A 84 -5.69 -5.60 -14.15
N SER A 85 -6.93 -5.47 -13.65
CA SER A 85 -7.57 -4.18 -13.44
C SER A 85 -6.91 -3.37 -12.33
N LEU A 86 -6.19 -4.03 -11.41
CA LEU A 86 -5.49 -3.38 -10.32
C LEU A 86 -4.33 -2.51 -10.82
N HIS A 87 -3.80 -2.75 -12.02
CA HIS A 87 -2.80 -1.87 -12.64
C HIS A 87 -3.35 -0.47 -12.93
N LEU A 88 -4.63 -0.36 -13.30
CA LEU A 88 -5.27 0.93 -13.51
C LEU A 88 -5.45 1.66 -12.18
N TRP A 89 -5.87 0.93 -11.14
CA TRP A 89 -5.99 1.49 -9.79
C TRP A 89 -4.64 1.91 -9.20
N ALA A 90 -3.57 1.16 -9.42
CA ALA A 90 -2.21 1.56 -9.06
C ALA A 90 -1.84 2.93 -9.68
N ARG A 91 -2.16 3.11 -10.97
CA ARG A 91 -1.95 4.39 -11.67
C ARG A 91 -2.76 5.53 -11.06
N VAL A 92 -4.02 5.26 -10.69
CA VAL A 92 -4.88 6.24 -10.01
C VAL A 92 -4.29 6.62 -8.65
N MET A 93 -3.82 5.64 -7.89
CA MET A 93 -3.18 5.86 -6.58
C MET A 93 -1.89 6.68 -6.70
N ASP A 94 -1.07 6.51 -7.74
CA ASP A 94 0.13 7.32 -7.95
C ASP A 94 -0.16 8.84 -8.06
N PHE A 95 -1.37 9.23 -8.48
CA PHE A 95 -1.78 10.64 -8.52
C PHE A 95 -2.23 11.18 -7.16
N GLN A 96 -2.66 10.30 -6.25
CA GLN A 96 -3.21 10.69 -4.95
C GLN A 96 -2.14 10.66 -3.85
N PHE A 97 -1.16 9.75 -3.91
CA PHE A 97 -0.14 9.60 -2.87
C PHE A 97 1.18 10.23 -3.31
N LEU A 98 1.49 11.40 -2.75
CA LEU A 98 2.76 12.07 -3.02
C LEU A 98 3.96 11.22 -2.54
N ARG A 99 4.95 11.05 -3.43
CA ARG A 99 6.20 10.31 -3.18
C ARG A 99 6.01 8.83 -2.79
N ARG A 100 4.85 8.25 -3.13
CA ARG A 100 4.61 6.81 -3.02
C ARG A 100 4.21 6.26 -4.38
N ARG A 101 4.95 5.27 -4.85
CA ARG A 101 4.70 4.59 -6.13
C ARG A 101 4.05 3.24 -5.91
N HIS A 102 3.01 2.95 -6.68
CA HIS A 102 2.23 1.72 -6.60
C HIS A 102 2.63 0.78 -7.72
N VAL A 103 2.98 -0.45 -7.38
CA VAL A 103 3.40 -1.47 -8.35
C VAL A 103 2.61 -2.73 -8.10
N VAL A 104 1.97 -3.24 -9.15
CA VAL A 104 1.29 -4.54 -9.07
C VAL A 104 2.29 -5.64 -9.41
N VAL A 105 2.34 -6.66 -8.57
CA VAL A 105 3.21 -7.84 -8.69
C VAL A 105 2.39 -9.10 -8.46
N ARG A 106 2.91 -10.26 -8.88
CA ARG A 106 2.15 -11.52 -8.84
C ARG A 106 2.38 -12.35 -7.58
N SER A 107 3.40 -12.04 -6.79
CA SER A 107 3.67 -12.73 -5.53
C SER A 107 4.36 -11.85 -4.49
N ILE A 108 4.33 -12.31 -3.23
CA ILE A 108 5.01 -11.65 -2.11
C ILE A 108 6.54 -11.69 -2.30
N GLU A 109 7.07 -12.77 -2.86
CA GLU A 109 8.51 -12.89 -3.15
C GLU A 109 8.93 -11.85 -4.17
N GLU A 110 8.14 -11.63 -5.21
CA GLU A 110 8.38 -10.59 -6.20
C GLU A 110 8.33 -9.20 -5.56
N ALA A 111 7.31 -8.92 -4.74
CA ALA A 111 7.18 -7.67 -3.99
C ALA A 111 8.45 -7.35 -3.18
N ARG A 112 8.92 -8.32 -2.39
CA ARG A 112 10.12 -8.19 -1.56
C ARG A 112 11.37 -7.98 -2.40
N ALA A 113 11.51 -8.72 -3.50
CA ALA A 113 12.65 -8.57 -4.40
C ALA A 113 12.70 -7.17 -5.05
N GLN A 114 11.54 -6.61 -5.42
CA GLN A 114 11.46 -5.27 -5.99
C GLN A 114 11.79 -4.17 -4.97
N ILE A 115 11.24 -4.25 -3.76
CA ILE A 115 11.54 -3.32 -2.66
C ILE A 115 13.05 -3.33 -2.36
N HIS A 116 13.64 -4.52 -2.23
CA HIS A 116 15.07 -4.66 -2.00
C HIS A 116 15.91 -4.03 -3.12
N ARG A 117 15.51 -4.22 -4.38
CA ARG A 117 16.19 -3.63 -5.53
C ARG A 117 16.09 -2.10 -5.52
N HIS A 118 14.92 -1.56 -5.23
CA HIS A 118 14.69 -0.11 -5.16
C HIS A 118 15.57 0.55 -4.11
N ARG A 119 15.67 -0.03 -2.92
CA ARG A 119 16.52 0.51 -1.83
C ARG A 119 18.01 0.49 -2.14
N LYS A 120 18.46 -0.38 -3.04
CA LYS A 120 19.86 -0.48 -3.47
C LYS A 120 20.23 0.49 -4.59
N GLN A 121 19.26 1.13 -5.23
CA GLN A 121 19.55 2.14 -6.24
C GLN A 121 19.96 3.44 -5.54
N PRO A 122 21.08 4.08 -5.93
CA PRO A 122 21.44 5.38 -5.38
C PRO A 122 20.33 6.39 -5.71
N ARG A 123 19.84 7.08 -4.67
CA ARG A 123 18.83 8.15 -4.76
C ARG A 123 19.46 9.47 -5.19
#